data_AF-A8UZS2-F1
#
_entry.id   AF-A8UZS2-F1
#
_cell.length_a   1.000
_cell.length_b   1.000
_cell.length_c   1.000
_cell.angle_alpha   90.00
_cell.angle_beta   90.00
_cell.angle_gamma   90.00
#
_symmetry.space_group_name_H-M   'P 1'
#
loop_
_entity.id
_entity.type
_entity.pdbx_description
1 polymer ?
#
loop_
_entity_poly.entity_id
_entity_poly.type
_entity_poly.pdbx_seq_one_letter_code
_entity_poly.pdbx_strand_id
1 'polypeptide(L)'
;MGISGFFGKRNISKLKVYLDFPDEIYAGEEFPLKITIQNEKRFLPSFLIKVIIDKKEILIPYIANNSKSEKELLFLFENRGINKISEIFYCSVFPFNFFIRCLSSKESYEKVVFPKPIKCIYIEEKEGKKKKEKEGKIKSFEGEIGSLKEYTVGEPLKYVHWKAYAKTGELYIKELYMQGEKPVMIDFEKIKIKNIEKKLSCITYLIINFYKHKTPVGLKMGKKVFKPDLSYGHKISMLKELALYV
;
A
#
# COMPACT_ATOMS: atom_id res chain seq x y z
N MET A 1 38.59 -14.04 31.90
CA MET A 1 37.84 -13.53 30.73
C MET A 1 36.66 -14.41 30.25
N GLY A 2 36.47 -15.65 30.74
CA GLY A 2 35.40 -16.56 30.26
C GLY A 2 33.95 -16.13 30.57
N ILE A 3 33.71 -15.48 31.71
CA ILE A 3 32.37 -15.08 32.16
C ILE A 3 31.75 -14.04 31.20
N SER A 4 32.52 -13.03 30.80
CA SER A 4 32.08 -12.02 29.83
C SER A 4 31.72 -12.64 28.48
N GLY A 5 32.54 -13.56 27.98
CA GLY A 5 32.26 -14.27 26.73
C GLY A 5 30.98 -15.10 26.77
N PHE A 6 30.72 -15.77 27.91
CA PHE A 6 29.51 -16.55 28.13
C PHE A 6 28.25 -15.69 28.14
N PHE A 7 28.26 -14.58 28.89
CA PHE A 7 27.14 -13.64 28.93
C PHE A 7 26.91 -12.97 27.58
N GLY A 8 27.95 -12.53 26.88
CA GLY A 8 27.82 -11.97 25.54
C GLY A 8 27.19 -12.96 24.54
N LYS A 9 27.60 -14.23 24.56
CA LYS A 9 27.01 -15.28 23.69
C LYS A 9 25.54 -15.52 24.02
N ARG A 10 25.18 -15.61 25.31
CA ARG A 10 23.79 -15.81 25.74
C ARG A 10 22.90 -14.59 25.54
N ASN A 11 23.47 -13.39 25.57
CA ASN A 11 22.74 -12.15 25.37
C ASN A 11 22.09 -12.08 23.98
N ILE A 12 22.79 -12.59 22.96
CA ILE A 12 22.35 -12.54 21.57
C ILE A 12 21.73 -13.85 21.05
N SER A 13 21.86 -14.95 21.79
CA SER A 13 21.26 -16.24 21.40
C SER A 13 19.73 -16.22 21.48
N LYS A 14 19.08 -17.00 20.59
CA LYS A 14 17.61 -17.17 20.55
C LYS A 14 16.86 -15.84 20.44
N LEU A 15 17.43 -14.91 19.68
CA LEU A 15 16.74 -13.71 19.23
C LEU A 15 16.23 -13.93 17.81
N LYS A 16 15.02 -13.44 17.54
CA LYS A 16 14.47 -13.33 16.19
C LYS A 16 14.16 -11.89 15.90
N VAL A 17 14.46 -11.45 14.68
CA VAL A 17 14.24 -10.08 14.23
C VAL A 17 13.25 -10.15 13.08
N TYR A 18 12.14 -9.45 13.22
CA TYR A 18 11.10 -9.33 12.23
C TYR A 18 11.00 -7.88 11.74
N LEU A 19 10.70 -7.73 10.45
CA LEU A 19 10.51 -6.43 9.80
C LEU A 19 9.07 -6.30 9.31
N ASP A 20 8.39 -5.27 9.81
CA ASP A 20 7.04 -4.92 9.41
C ASP A 20 7.08 -3.66 8.53
N PHE A 21 6.56 -3.79 7.32
CA PHE A 21 6.58 -2.76 6.29
C PHE A 21 5.20 -2.13 6.12
N PRO A 22 5.11 -0.83 5.81
CA PRO A 22 3.84 -0.23 5.42
C PRO A 22 3.37 -0.78 4.08
N ASP A 23 2.05 -0.68 3.82
CA ASP A 23 1.43 -1.15 2.58
C ASP A 23 1.84 -0.33 1.35
N GLU A 24 2.19 0.94 1.57
CA GLU A 24 2.64 1.87 0.54
C GLU A 24 4.07 2.33 0.81
N ILE A 25 4.97 2.00 -0.12
CA ILE A 25 6.37 2.43 -0.08
C ILE A 25 6.68 3.06 -1.43
N TYR A 26 7.21 4.29 -1.42
CA TYR A 26 7.56 5.02 -2.64
C TYR A 26 9.08 5.16 -2.74
N ALA A 27 9.62 5.01 -3.95
CA ALA A 27 11.04 5.15 -4.20
C ALA A 27 11.52 6.57 -3.86
N GLY A 28 12.65 6.68 -3.17
CA GLY A 28 13.24 7.96 -2.79
C GLY A 28 12.41 8.76 -1.77
N GLU A 29 11.52 8.11 -1.02
CA GLU A 29 10.82 8.67 0.14
C GLU A 29 11.09 7.81 1.38
N GLU A 30 11.34 8.45 2.51
CA GLU A 30 11.57 7.74 3.76
C GLU A 30 10.25 7.24 4.34
N PHE A 31 10.24 6.01 4.85
CA PHE A 31 9.09 5.40 5.50
C PHE A 31 9.49 4.82 6.86
N PRO A 32 8.56 4.77 7.83
CA PRO A 32 8.81 4.10 9.10
C PRO A 32 8.84 2.59 8.88
N LEU A 33 10.01 1.98 9.08
CA LEU A 33 10.19 0.54 9.14
C LEU A 33 10.09 0.11 10.59
N LYS A 34 9.12 -0.77 10.90
CA LYS A 34 8.96 -1.29 12.25
C LYS A 34 9.82 -2.55 12.41
N ILE A 35 10.74 -2.50 13.35
CA ILE A 35 11.59 -3.63 13.75
C ILE A 35 11.04 -4.21 15.03
N THR A 36 10.73 -5.50 14.98
CA THR A 36 10.32 -6.28 16.15
C THR A 36 11.40 -7.29 16.48
N ILE A 37 11.99 -7.19 17.67
CA ILE A 37 12.91 -8.21 18.17
C ILE A 37 12.21 -9.06 19.24
N GLN A 38 12.24 -10.37 19.05
CA GLN A 38 11.67 -11.34 19.97
C GLN A 38 12.79 -12.09 20.69
N ASN A 39 12.72 -12.09 22.01
CA ASN A 39 13.61 -12.88 22.86
C ASN A 39 12.91 -14.18 23.24
N GLU A 40 13.35 -15.31 22.67
CA GLU A 40 12.78 -16.64 22.93
C GLU A 40 13.52 -17.39 24.07
N LYS A 41 14.35 -16.69 24.84
CA LYS A 41 15.02 -17.28 26.00
C LYS A 41 14.03 -17.43 27.15
N ARG A 42 14.13 -18.55 27.88
CA ARG A 42 13.27 -18.87 29.04
C ARG A 42 13.52 -17.96 30.25
N PHE A 43 14.79 -17.66 30.55
CA PHE A 43 15.17 -17.01 31.80
C PHE A 43 15.96 -15.70 31.64
N LEU A 44 16.76 -15.57 30.58
CA LEU A 44 17.68 -14.44 30.44
C LEU A 44 17.08 -13.33 29.55
N PRO A 45 17.04 -12.08 30.02
CA PRO A 45 16.79 -10.94 29.15
C PRO A 45 17.94 -10.73 28.16
N SER A 46 17.77 -9.74 27.29
CA SER A 46 18.79 -9.27 26.35
C SER A 46 18.99 -7.77 26.52
N PHE A 47 20.24 -7.33 26.51
CA PHE A 47 20.61 -5.93 26.71
C PHE A 47 21.43 -5.39 25.55
N LEU A 48 21.28 -4.10 25.25
CA LEU A 48 22.12 -3.38 24.30
C LEU A 48 22.27 -4.14 22.96
N ILE A 49 21.14 -4.52 22.38
CA ILE A 49 21.10 -5.19 21.08
C ILE A 49 21.02 -4.14 20.00
N LYS A 50 22.00 -4.10 19.12
CA LYS A 50 22.03 -3.26 17.94
C LYS A 50 21.51 -4.07 16.76
N VAL A 51 20.44 -3.63 16.11
CA VAL A 51 19.95 -4.23 14.86
C VAL A 51 20.44 -3.38 13.70
N ILE A 52 21.01 -4.02 12.67
CA ILE A 52 21.64 -3.40 11.51
C ILE A 52 20.95 -3.93 10.25
N ILE A 53 20.48 -3.03 9.39
CA ILE A 53 19.77 -3.32 8.13
C ILE A 53 20.31 -2.38 7.05
N ASP A 54 20.92 -2.91 5.99
CA ASP A 54 21.41 -2.15 4.81
C ASP A 54 22.07 -0.80 5.16
N LYS A 55 22.95 -0.78 6.19
CA LYS A 55 23.70 0.37 6.74
C LYS A 55 22.98 1.25 7.78
N LYS A 56 21.68 1.09 8.02
CA LYS A 56 21.00 1.75 9.14
C LYS A 56 21.10 0.87 10.39
N GLU A 57 21.25 1.49 11.55
CA GLU A 57 21.31 0.78 12.83
C GLU A 57 20.36 1.37 13.85
N ILE A 58 19.82 0.52 14.73
CA ILE A 58 19.02 0.94 15.87
C ILE A 58 19.41 0.16 17.12
N LEU A 59 19.46 0.86 18.25
CA LEU A 59 19.76 0.26 19.55
C LEU A 59 18.46 -0.07 20.29
N ILE A 60 18.38 -1.33 20.72
CA ILE A 60 17.32 -1.86 21.58
C ILE A 60 17.96 -2.11 22.95
N PRO A 61 17.70 -1.24 23.95
CA PRO A 61 18.44 -1.25 25.20
C PRO A 61 18.11 -2.47 26.07
N TYR A 62 16.86 -2.94 26.04
CA TYR A 62 16.38 -4.02 26.89
C TYR A 62 15.26 -4.81 26.22
N ILE A 63 15.33 -6.14 26.36
CA ILE A 63 14.30 -7.08 25.92
C ILE A 63 14.17 -8.14 27.01
N ALA A 64 13.02 -8.19 27.69
CA ALA A 64 12.76 -9.23 28.70
C ALA A 64 12.80 -10.64 28.09
N ASN A 65 12.91 -11.66 28.94
CA ASN A 65 12.81 -13.05 28.53
C ASN A 65 11.38 -13.35 28.03
N ASN A 66 11.27 -14.17 26.98
CA ASN A 66 10.00 -14.52 26.34
C ASN A 66 9.12 -13.32 25.95
N SER A 67 9.74 -12.18 25.62
CA SER A 67 9.04 -10.94 25.26
C SER A 67 9.48 -10.42 23.89
N LYS A 68 8.73 -9.45 23.39
CA LYS A 68 9.07 -8.67 22.19
C LYS A 68 9.43 -7.24 22.58
N SER A 69 10.27 -6.60 21.79
CA SER A 69 10.51 -5.16 21.82
C SER A 69 10.42 -4.61 20.41
N GLU A 70 9.80 -3.45 20.27
CA GLU A 70 9.51 -2.83 18.99
C GLU A 70 10.18 -1.47 18.93
N LYS A 71 10.77 -1.16 17.77
CA LYS A 71 11.36 0.13 17.46
C LYS A 71 11.11 0.47 16.00
N GLU A 72 10.96 1.74 15.71
CA GLU A 72 10.83 2.24 14.35
C GLU A 72 12.11 2.95 13.94
N LEU A 73 12.54 2.75 12.71
CA LEU A 73 13.54 3.56 12.04
C LEU A 73 12.99 4.08 10.72
N LEU A 74 13.43 5.27 10.32
CA LEU A 74 13.20 5.74 8.96
C LEU A 74 14.09 4.93 8.02
N PHE A 75 13.49 4.31 7.00
CA PHE A 75 14.17 3.52 5.97
C PHE A 75 13.83 4.08 4.58
N LEU A 76 14.69 3.84 3.60
CA LEU A 76 14.56 4.39 2.25
C LEU A 76 14.96 3.31 1.24
N PHE A 77 14.13 3.11 0.22
CA PHE A 77 14.54 2.43 -1.01
C PHE A 77 14.79 3.45 -2.11
N GLU A 78 15.93 3.36 -2.78
CA GLU A 78 16.29 4.31 -3.85
C GLU A 78 15.52 4.04 -5.15
N ASN A 79 15.30 2.77 -5.48
CA ASN A 79 14.76 2.36 -6.77
C ASN A 79 13.34 1.76 -6.62
N ARG A 80 12.50 2.00 -7.63
CA ARG A 80 11.18 1.35 -7.74
C ARG A 80 11.32 -0.13 -8.13
N GLY A 81 10.26 -0.89 -7.94
CA GLY A 81 10.20 -2.31 -8.28
C GLY A 81 10.45 -3.22 -7.08
N ILE A 82 10.90 -4.45 -7.33
CA ILE A 82 11.12 -5.44 -6.27
C ILE A 82 12.46 -5.13 -5.60
N ASN A 83 12.40 -4.70 -4.34
CA ASN A 83 13.56 -4.50 -3.49
C ASN A 83 13.64 -5.60 -2.46
N LYS A 84 14.86 -6.06 -2.17
CA LYS A 84 15.13 -7.17 -1.27
C LYS A 84 16.00 -6.71 -0.11
N ILE A 85 15.56 -7.03 1.10
CA ILE A 85 16.37 -6.94 2.32
C ILE A 85 16.75 -8.36 2.70
N SER A 86 18.05 -8.64 2.70
CA SER A 86 18.60 -9.96 3.08
C SER A 86 19.71 -9.86 4.12
N GLU A 87 20.31 -8.69 4.27
CA GLU A 87 21.41 -8.44 5.20
C GLU A 87 20.87 -7.79 6.49
N ILE A 88 20.30 -8.63 7.35
CA ILE A 88 19.86 -8.22 8.68
C ILE A 88 20.80 -8.81 9.70
N PHE A 89 21.50 -7.95 10.43
CA PHE A 89 22.38 -8.36 11.53
C PHE A 89 21.84 -7.84 12.84
N TYR A 90 22.09 -8.59 13.90
CA TYR A 90 21.92 -8.09 15.26
C TYR A 90 23.20 -8.36 16.02
N CYS A 91 23.68 -7.34 16.72
CA CYS A 91 24.96 -7.32 17.41
C CYS A 91 24.78 -6.93 18.87
N SER A 92 25.71 -7.36 19.73
CA SER A 92 25.73 -6.99 21.13
C SER A 92 27.15 -6.71 21.61
N VAL A 93 27.26 -5.65 22.41
CA VAL A 93 28.46 -5.22 23.14
C VAL A 93 28.43 -5.66 24.61
N PHE A 94 27.37 -6.34 25.05
CA PHE A 94 27.18 -6.73 26.44
C PHE A 94 28.19 -7.82 26.88
N PRO A 95 28.67 -7.83 28.15
CA PRO A 95 28.38 -6.87 29.23
C PRO A 95 29.32 -5.66 29.35
N PHE A 96 30.58 -5.79 28.91
CA PHE A 96 31.63 -4.78 29.18
C PHE A 96 32.23 -4.15 27.93
N ASN A 97 31.63 -4.37 26.75
CA ASN A 97 32.12 -3.89 25.45
C ASN A 97 33.58 -4.28 25.10
N PHE A 98 34.10 -5.38 25.68
CA PHE A 98 35.40 -5.92 25.30
C PHE A 98 35.38 -6.64 23.95
N PHE A 99 34.21 -7.13 23.53
CA PHE A 99 34.00 -7.82 22.26
C PHE A 99 32.61 -7.50 21.72
N ILE A 100 32.49 -7.42 20.40
CA ILE A 100 31.22 -7.31 19.71
C ILE A 100 30.86 -8.68 19.16
N ARG A 101 29.68 -9.19 19.49
CA ARG A 101 29.15 -10.41 18.89
C ARG A 101 28.01 -10.06 17.96
N CYS A 102 28.07 -10.54 16.72
CA CYS A 102 27.02 -10.36 15.73
C CYS A 102 26.50 -11.70 15.23
N LEU A 103 25.21 -11.74 14.93
CA LEU A 103 24.55 -12.85 14.24
C LEU A 103 23.72 -12.28 13.08
N SER A 104 23.66 -13.01 11.98
CA SER A 104 22.73 -12.71 10.89
C SER A 104 21.36 -13.33 11.17
N SER A 105 20.31 -12.62 10.79
CA SER A 105 18.99 -13.22 10.63
C SER A 105 19.01 -14.11 9.38
N LYS A 106 18.21 -15.17 9.41
CA LYS A 106 17.97 -16.02 8.22
C LYS A 106 16.81 -15.50 7.38
N GLU A 107 16.08 -14.52 7.88
CA GLU A 107 14.91 -13.98 7.21
C GLU A 107 15.32 -13.05 6.08
N SER A 108 14.58 -13.12 4.97
CA SER A 108 14.72 -12.21 3.85
C SER A 108 13.35 -11.70 3.45
N TYR A 109 13.30 -10.41 3.13
CA TYR A 109 12.09 -9.68 2.83
C TYR A 109 12.16 -9.14 1.42
N GLU A 110 11.13 -9.39 0.63
CA GLU A 110 10.98 -8.81 -0.70
C GLU A 110 9.74 -7.91 -0.70
N LYS A 111 9.90 -6.66 -1.14
CA LYS A 111 8.84 -5.66 -1.17
C LYS A 111 8.81 -4.92 -2.49
N VAL A 112 7.59 -4.67 -2.96
CA VAL A 112 7.35 -3.87 -4.16
C VAL A 112 7.32 -2.41 -3.75
N VAL A 113 8.27 -1.63 -4.29
CA VAL A 113 8.40 -0.19 -4.07
C VAL A 113 7.80 0.53 -5.26
N PHE A 114 6.85 1.42 -5.00
CA PHE A 114 6.15 2.18 -6.02
C PHE A 114 7.01 3.32 -6.57
N PRO A 115 6.78 3.76 -7.82
CA PRO A 115 7.47 4.92 -8.38
C PRO A 115 7.23 6.18 -7.53
N LYS A 116 8.23 7.04 -7.40
CA LYS A 116 8.08 8.31 -6.67
C LYS A 116 6.97 9.18 -7.29
N PRO A 117 5.97 9.64 -6.54
CA PRO A 117 4.93 10.51 -7.11
C PRO A 117 5.53 11.89 -7.45
N ILE A 118 5.46 12.26 -8.73
CA ILE A 118 5.87 13.60 -9.19
C ILE A 118 4.64 14.34 -9.69
N LYS A 119 4.39 15.52 -9.13
CA LYS A 119 3.27 16.37 -9.53
C LYS A 119 3.32 16.64 -11.03
N CYS A 120 2.23 16.34 -11.72
CA CYS A 120 2.07 16.61 -13.13
C CYS A 120 0.65 17.10 -13.44
N ILE A 121 0.52 17.85 -14.53
CA ILE A 121 -0.75 18.38 -15.00
C ILE A 121 -1.32 17.37 -15.99
N TYR A 122 -2.45 16.76 -15.63
CA TYR A 122 -3.22 15.94 -16.56
C TYR A 122 -4.20 16.84 -17.30
N ILE A 123 -3.96 17.04 -18.59
CA ILE A 123 -4.93 17.69 -19.47
C ILE A 123 -5.74 16.56 -20.09
N GLU A 124 -6.97 16.37 -19.63
CA GLU A 124 -7.93 15.57 -20.39
C GLU A 124 -8.14 16.28 -21.72
N GLU A 125 -7.63 15.70 -22.81
CA GLU A 125 -8.11 16.05 -24.13
C GLU A 125 -9.58 15.65 -24.15
N LYS A 126 -10.46 16.63 -23.92
CA LYS A 126 -11.89 16.52 -24.15
C LYS A 126 -12.07 16.24 -25.64
N GLU A 127 -12.01 14.98 -26.04
CA GLU A 127 -12.44 14.57 -27.37
C GLU A 127 -13.86 15.09 -27.55
N GLY A 128 -13.98 16.04 -28.49
CA GLY A 128 -15.19 16.81 -28.74
C GLY A 128 -16.34 15.91 -29.16
N LYS A 129 -17.10 15.44 -28.18
CA LYS A 129 -18.52 15.13 -28.35
C LYS A 129 -19.25 15.83 -27.22
N LYS A 130 -20.09 16.80 -27.59
CA LYS A 130 -21.19 17.33 -26.78
C LYS A 130 -22.09 16.16 -26.35
N LYS A 131 -21.65 15.34 -25.41
CA LYS A 131 -22.53 14.50 -24.60
C LYS A 131 -22.91 15.41 -23.44
N LYS A 132 -24.20 15.74 -23.38
CA LYS A 132 -24.86 16.38 -22.24
C LYS A 132 -24.15 16.01 -20.94
N GLU A 133 -23.86 16.99 -20.11
CA GLU A 133 -23.36 16.81 -18.75
C GLU A 133 -24.27 15.83 -17.99
N LYS A 134 -24.00 14.54 -18.16
CA LYS A 134 -24.44 13.53 -17.23
C LYS A 134 -23.42 13.61 -16.13
N GLU A 135 -23.81 14.26 -15.04
CA GLU A 135 -23.20 14.06 -13.74
C GLU A 135 -22.89 12.57 -13.56
N GLY A 136 -21.72 12.26 -13.01
CA GLY A 136 -21.24 10.89 -12.81
C GLY A 136 -22.13 10.16 -11.82
N LYS A 137 -23.26 9.67 -12.30
CA LYS A 137 -24.25 8.96 -11.51
C LYS A 137 -23.77 7.52 -11.32
N ILE A 138 -23.26 7.22 -10.13
CA ILE A 138 -22.83 5.85 -9.75
C ILE A 138 -24.07 5.09 -9.27
N LYS A 139 -24.33 3.89 -9.81
CA LYS A 139 -25.40 3.02 -9.31
C LYS A 139 -25.12 2.68 -7.84
N SER A 140 -26.08 3.00 -6.98
CA SER A 140 -25.88 3.01 -5.54
C SER A 140 -27.09 2.38 -4.85
N PHE A 141 -26.91 1.99 -3.58
CA PHE A 141 -28.01 1.49 -2.76
C PHE A 141 -28.82 2.62 -2.11
N GLU A 142 -28.28 3.84 -2.11
CA GLU A 142 -28.82 5.05 -1.49
C GLU A 142 -28.44 6.24 -2.39
N GLY A 143 -29.34 7.21 -2.59
CA GLY A 143 -29.06 8.34 -3.47
C GLY A 143 -30.35 8.92 -4.07
N GLU A 144 -30.20 9.78 -5.07
CA GLU A 144 -31.34 10.37 -5.76
C GLU A 144 -31.97 9.39 -6.74
N ILE A 145 -33.29 9.44 -6.88
CA ILE A 145 -34.04 8.62 -7.83
C ILE A 145 -33.70 9.10 -9.25
N GLY A 146 -33.00 8.27 -10.03
CA GLY A 146 -32.60 8.63 -11.39
C GLY A 146 -33.57 8.17 -12.48
N SER A 147 -34.14 6.97 -12.35
CA SER A 147 -35.09 6.42 -13.33
C SER A 147 -35.93 5.28 -12.72
N LEU A 148 -37.13 5.06 -13.24
CA LEU A 148 -37.92 3.86 -12.99
C LEU A 148 -37.69 2.88 -14.14
N LYS A 149 -37.35 1.63 -13.81
CA LYS A 149 -37.19 0.55 -14.77
C LYS A 149 -38.14 -0.60 -14.42
N GLU A 150 -38.66 -1.31 -15.41
CA GLU A 150 -39.40 -2.55 -15.18
C GLU A 150 -38.55 -3.58 -14.44
N TYR A 151 -39.15 -4.24 -13.46
CA TYR A 151 -38.53 -5.26 -12.63
C TYR A 151 -38.19 -6.49 -13.48
N THR A 152 -36.93 -6.94 -13.40
CA THR A 152 -36.50 -8.21 -14.00
C THR A 152 -36.25 -9.26 -12.91
N VAL A 153 -36.59 -10.52 -13.19
CA VAL A 153 -36.39 -11.63 -12.25
C VAL A 153 -34.91 -11.72 -11.84
N GLY A 154 -34.66 -11.69 -10.53
CA GLY A 154 -33.31 -11.68 -9.93
C GLY A 154 -32.92 -10.34 -9.31
N GLU A 155 -33.70 -9.28 -9.53
CA GLU A 155 -33.45 -7.99 -8.88
C GLU A 155 -34.00 -7.96 -7.44
N PRO A 156 -33.28 -7.38 -6.46
CA PRO A 156 -33.72 -7.38 -5.06
C PRO A 156 -35.02 -6.59 -4.84
N LEU A 157 -35.98 -7.17 -4.10
CA LEU A 157 -37.30 -6.56 -3.83
C LEU A 157 -37.23 -5.23 -3.05
N LYS A 158 -36.12 -4.97 -2.35
CA LYS A 158 -35.84 -3.71 -1.65
C LYS A 158 -35.84 -2.47 -2.55
N TYR A 159 -35.68 -2.64 -3.87
CA TYR A 159 -35.71 -1.53 -4.83
C TYR A 159 -37.09 -1.31 -5.48
N VAL A 160 -38.10 -2.10 -5.13
CA VAL A 160 -39.43 -2.00 -5.73
C VAL A 160 -40.08 -0.66 -5.39
N HIS A 161 -40.56 0.03 -6.41
CA HIS A 161 -41.32 1.26 -6.29
C HIS A 161 -42.79 0.94 -5.98
N TRP A 162 -43.10 0.59 -4.73
CA TRP A 162 -44.45 0.18 -4.30
C TRP A 162 -45.57 1.17 -4.67
N LYS A 163 -45.28 2.48 -4.69
CA LYS A 163 -46.23 3.52 -5.11
C LYS A 163 -46.56 3.51 -6.61
N ALA A 164 -45.67 2.97 -7.45
CA ALA A 164 -45.90 2.80 -8.88
C ALA A 164 -46.70 1.51 -9.11
N TYR A 165 -46.30 0.43 -8.44
CA TYR A 165 -47.03 -0.83 -8.43
C TYR A 165 -48.50 -0.66 -8.03
N ALA A 166 -48.78 0.12 -6.97
CA ALA A 166 -50.15 0.41 -6.54
C ALA A 166 -51.00 1.17 -7.58
N LYS A 167 -50.39 1.81 -8.58
CA LYS A 167 -51.09 2.56 -9.64
C LYS A 167 -51.22 1.78 -10.95
N THR A 168 -50.21 1.01 -11.33
CA THR A 168 -50.14 0.36 -12.64
C THR A 168 -50.33 -1.15 -12.58
N GLY A 169 -50.17 -1.78 -11.41
CA GLY A 169 -50.14 -3.23 -11.25
C GLY A 169 -48.84 -3.90 -11.70
N GLU A 170 -47.89 -3.11 -12.23
CA GLU A 170 -46.60 -3.58 -12.74
C GLU A 170 -45.47 -3.27 -11.77
N LEU A 171 -44.50 -4.17 -11.65
CA LEU A 171 -43.35 -4.00 -10.77
C LEU A 171 -42.31 -3.11 -11.44
N TYR A 172 -42.05 -1.97 -10.82
CA TYR A 172 -40.97 -1.06 -11.20
C TYR A 172 -39.90 -1.01 -10.11
N ILE A 173 -38.67 -0.78 -10.51
CA ILE A 173 -37.49 -0.61 -9.67
C ILE A 173 -37.02 0.83 -9.70
N LYS A 174 -36.66 1.36 -8.52
CA LYS A 174 -35.94 2.64 -8.37
C LYS A 174 -34.45 2.42 -8.65
N GLU A 175 -33.92 2.97 -9.74
CA GLU A 175 -32.48 3.12 -9.88
C GLU A 175 -32.02 4.36 -9.10
N LEU A 176 -31.25 4.13 -8.04
CA LEU A 176 -30.68 5.17 -7.19
C LEU A 176 -29.26 5.49 -7.63
N TYR A 177 -28.96 6.77 -7.75
CA TYR A 177 -27.65 7.25 -8.15
C TYR A 177 -27.10 8.22 -7.11
N MET A 178 -25.83 8.03 -6.72
CA MET A 178 -25.07 9.04 -5.98
C MET A 178 -24.36 9.98 -6.95
N GLN A 179 -24.30 11.26 -6.59
CA GLN A 179 -23.49 12.26 -7.29
C GLN A 179 -22.01 11.95 -7.01
N GLY A 180 -21.36 11.27 -7.95
CA GLY A 180 -19.93 10.99 -7.91
C GLY A 180 -19.19 11.85 -8.93
N GLU A 181 -17.92 12.15 -8.65
CA GLU A 181 -17.06 12.72 -9.68
C GLU A 181 -16.94 11.74 -10.86
N LYS A 182 -16.80 12.28 -12.07
CA LYS A 182 -16.74 11.47 -13.29
C LYS A 182 -15.56 10.50 -13.20
N PRO A 183 -15.75 9.20 -13.50
CA PRO A 183 -14.66 8.25 -13.49
C PRO A 183 -13.61 8.65 -14.54
N VAL A 184 -12.34 8.67 -14.14
CA VAL A 184 -11.21 9.04 -14.99
C VAL A 184 -10.50 7.78 -15.47
N MET A 185 -10.24 7.69 -16.76
CA MET A 185 -9.43 6.62 -17.35
C MET A 185 -8.10 7.20 -17.82
N ILE A 186 -7.02 6.83 -17.12
CA ILE A 186 -5.66 7.24 -17.49
C ILE A 186 -5.14 6.26 -18.53
N ASP A 187 -4.82 6.76 -19.73
CA ASP A 187 -4.15 5.96 -20.76
C ASP A 187 -2.65 6.25 -20.74
N PHE A 188 -1.86 5.22 -20.44
CA PHE A 188 -0.41 5.30 -20.41
C PHE A 188 0.12 5.84 -21.75
N GLU A 189 -0.36 5.36 -22.89
CA GLU A 189 0.20 5.74 -24.19
C GLU A 189 -0.09 7.18 -24.58
N LYS A 190 -1.21 7.76 -24.12
CA LYS A 190 -1.62 9.13 -24.43
C LYS A 190 -0.79 10.21 -23.71
N ILE A 191 -0.06 9.84 -22.66
CA ILE A 191 0.74 10.82 -21.89
C ILE A 191 2.00 11.19 -22.66
N LYS A 192 2.08 12.46 -23.09
CA LYS A 192 3.16 13.09 -23.88
C LYS A 192 4.45 13.35 -23.06
N ILE A 193 4.91 12.38 -22.27
CA ILE A 193 6.18 12.43 -21.54
C ILE A 193 7.16 11.44 -22.18
N LYS A 194 8.30 11.96 -22.69
CA LYS A 194 9.33 11.13 -23.37
C LYS A 194 10.06 10.17 -22.43
N ASN A 195 10.30 10.57 -21.19
CA ASN A 195 11.02 9.76 -20.21
C ASN A 195 10.04 8.82 -19.47
N ILE A 196 10.28 7.51 -19.57
CA ILE A 196 9.44 6.46 -18.99
C ILE A 196 9.35 6.59 -17.47
N GLU A 197 10.45 6.83 -16.77
CA GLU A 197 10.44 7.00 -15.30
C GLU A 197 9.60 8.20 -14.88
N LYS A 198 9.79 9.36 -15.53
CA LYS A 198 8.96 10.55 -15.24
C LYS A 198 7.48 10.31 -15.52
N LYS A 199 7.18 9.48 -16.53
CA LYS A 199 5.83 9.09 -16.88
C LYS A 199 5.20 8.21 -15.82
N LEU A 200 5.91 7.19 -15.34
CA LEU A 200 5.48 6.33 -14.23
C LEU A 200 5.24 7.14 -12.94
N SER A 201 6.16 8.04 -12.62
CA SER A 201 6.04 8.97 -11.49
C SER A 201 4.83 9.89 -11.59
N CYS A 202 4.56 10.43 -12.78
CA CYS A 202 3.39 11.26 -13.04
C CYS A 202 2.08 10.48 -12.89
N ILE A 203 1.98 9.28 -13.48
CA ILE A 203 0.78 8.45 -13.37
C ILE A 203 0.54 8.04 -11.91
N THR A 204 1.60 7.71 -11.18
CA THR A 204 1.53 7.40 -9.75
C THR A 204 0.95 8.57 -8.97
N TYR A 205 1.41 9.79 -9.23
CA TYR A 205 0.85 11.01 -8.65
C TYR A 205 -0.65 11.18 -8.99
N LEU A 206 -1.05 10.98 -10.25
CA LEU A 206 -2.45 11.12 -10.68
C LEU A 206 -3.37 10.11 -9.97
N ILE A 207 -2.96 8.84 -9.89
CA ILE A 207 -3.73 7.80 -9.20
C ILE A 207 -3.94 8.18 -7.73
N ILE A 208 -2.87 8.60 -7.03
CA ILE A 208 -2.96 9.01 -5.62
C ILE A 208 -3.86 10.24 -5.47
N ASN A 209 -3.74 11.21 -6.38
CA ASN A 209 -4.53 12.43 -6.34
C ASN A 209 -6.02 12.15 -6.55
N PHE A 210 -6.40 11.41 -7.59
CA PHE A 210 -7.78 11.03 -7.85
C PHE A 210 -8.38 10.17 -6.74
N TYR A 211 -7.60 9.22 -6.20
CA TYR A 211 -8.02 8.43 -5.05
C TYR A 211 -8.31 9.32 -3.82
N LYS A 212 -7.45 10.30 -3.55
CA LYS A 212 -7.64 11.27 -2.45
C LYS A 212 -8.90 12.12 -2.62
N HIS A 213 -9.25 12.46 -3.85
CA HIS A 213 -10.46 13.21 -4.19
C HIS A 213 -11.72 12.33 -4.34
N LYS A 214 -11.63 11.02 -4.07
CA LYS A 214 -12.73 10.06 -4.24
C LYS A 214 -13.27 10.01 -5.68
N THR A 215 -12.40 10.26 -6.66
CA THR A 215 -12.69 10.10 -8.09
C THR A 215 -12.35 8.65 -8.50
N PRO A 216 -13.29 7.86 -9.05
CA PRO A 216 -12.96 6.51 -9.52
C PRO A 216 -11.91 6.60 -10.64
N VAL A 217 -10.80 5.89 -10.48
CA VAL A 217 -9.66 5.97 -11.39
C VAL A 217 -9.34 4.61 -12.00
N GLY A 218 -9.18 4.59 -13.33
CA GLY A 218 -8.76 3.44 -14.11
C GLY A 218 -7.43 3.71 -14.80
N LEU A 219 -6.71 2.64 -15.11
CA LEU A 219 -5.41 2.69 -15.79
C LEU A 219 -5.42 1.74 -16.98
N LYS A 220 -5.05 2.24 -18.15
CA LYS A 220 -4.79 1.43 -19.34
C LYS A 220 -3.31 1.47 -19.64
N MET A 221 -2.67 0.31 -19.65
CA MET A 221 -1.26 0.16 -19.93
C MET A 221 -1.06 -1.01 -20.91
N GLY A 222 -0.88 -0.68 -22.19
CA GLY A 222 -0.82 -1.66 -23.28
C GLY A 222 -2.09 -2.52 -23.32
N LYS A 223 -1.93 -3.84 -23.09
CA LYS A 223 -3.03 -4.82 -23.07
C LYS A 223 -3.77 -4.89 -21.73
N LYS A 224 -3.18 -4.40 -20.63
CA LYS A 224 -3.81 -4.44 -19.30
C LYS A 224 -4.72 -3.24 -19.10
N VAL A 225 -5.96 -3.51 -18.69
CA VAL A 225 -6.99 -2.49 -18.47
C VAL A 225 -7.57 -2.66 -17.08
N PHE A 226 -7.28 -1.70 -16.21
CA PHE A 226 -7.88 -1.55 -14.90
C PHE A 226 -9.09 -0.62 -15.04
N LYS A 227 -10.30 -1.16 -14.88
CA LYS A 227 -11.53 -0.36 -14.94
C LYS A 227 -11.58 0.65 -13.78
N PRO A 228 -12.22 1.82 -13.94
CA PRO A 228 -12.32 2.79 -12.86
C PRO A 228 -12.99 2.21 -11.62
N ASP A 229 -12.31 2.31 -10.49
CA ASP A 229 -12.78 1.87 -9.17
C ASP A 229 -12.17 2.76 -8.08
N LEU A 230 -12.76 2.73 -6.89
CA LEU A 230 -12.38 3.49 -5.70
C LEU A 230 -11.77 2.61 -4.59
N SER A 231 -11.65 1.30 -4.82
CA SER A 231 -11.08 0.38 -3.84
C SER A 231 -9.60 0.64 -3.56
N TYR A 232 -9.21 0.51 -2.28
CA TYR A 232 -7.82 0.54 -1.87
C TYR A 232 -6.98 -0.56 -2.55
N GLY A 233 -7.52 -1.77 -2.64
CA GLY A 233 -6.85 -2.89 -3.32
C GLY A 233 -6.66 -2.63 -4.82
N HIS A 234 -7.60 -1.91 -5.43
CA HIS A 234 -7.50 -1.48 -6.83
C HIS A 234 -6.38 -0.45 -7.02
N LYS A 235 -6.31 0.58 -6.16
CA LYS A 235 -5.20 1.54 -6.12
C LYS A 235 -3.85 0.82 -6.04
N ILE A 236 -3.68 -0.08 -5.08
CA ILE A 236 -2.43 -0.85 -4.91
C ILE A 236 -2.11 -1.67 -6.16
N SER A 237 -3.10 -2.32 -6.78
CA SER A 237 -2.89 -3.15 -7.96
C SER A 237 -2.36 -2.33 -9.14
N MET A 238 -2.90 -1.14 -9.35
CA MET A 238 -2.38 -0.21 -10.38
C MET A 238 -0.96 0.26 -10.05
N LEU A 239 -0.68 0.63 -8.80
CA LEU A 239 0.66 1.06 -8.38
C LEU A 239 1.71 -0.06 -8.50
N LYS A 240 1.34 -1.31 -8.18
CA LYS A 240 2.20 -2.49 -8.40
C LYS A 240 2.53 -2.68 -9.87
N GLU A 241 1.54 -2.53 -10.74
CA GLU A 241 1.76 -2.65 -12.19
C GLU A 241 2.74 -1.58 -12.69
N LEU A 242 2.65 -0.34 -12.20
CA LEU A 242 3.61 0.72 -12.52
C LEU A 242 5.01 0.45 -11.96
N ALA A 243 5.10 -0.13 -10.76
CA ALA A 243 6.37 -0.47 -10.14
C ALA A 243 7.15 -1.54 -10.91
N LEU A 244 6.44 -2.51 -11.51
CA LEU A 244 7.02 -3.64 -12.24
C LEU A 244 7.20 -3.39 -13.74
N TYR A 245 6.88 -2.19 -14.23
CA TYR A 245 7.05 -1.83 -15.62
C TYR A 245 8.54 -1.75 -16.01
N VAL A 246 8.89 -2.33 -17.17
CA VAL A 246 10.25 -2.38 -17.73
C VAL A 246 10.30 -1.55 -19.01
#